data_AF-A0A938ZUN2-F1
#
_entry.id   AF-A0A938ZUN2-F1
#
_cell.length_a   1.000
_cell.length_b   1.000
_cell.length_c   1.000
_cell.angle_alpha   90.00
_cell.angle_beta   90.00
_cell.angle_gamma   90.00
#
_symmetry.space_group_name_H-M   'P 1'
#
loop_
_entity.id
_entity.type
_entity.pdbx_description
1 polymer ?
#
loop_
_entity_poly.entity_id
_entity_poly.type
_entity_poly.pdbx_seq_one_letter_code
_entity_poly.pdbx_strand_id
1 'polypeptide(L)'
;MTLLDDDDLRELANILLISQKVKAREALCLRIGINPSELTFIREGAERDFVIQLINYLNQINEEEALCRLCCQELSLTFHRGKYASDLTKITAKLNCSQFSLDSSNNQKFTNISLKSRLLKNRKFLLIIFVLILITISSFLWLDNGLSESTTRVYAQSDPWLAGMLQNSNANECNEPNFSSISKYQNNSPSEVEKISLNPGSYLTFTTKNEVNTGNKEVYNDADGSKSQQDQAPHGGGDNGISNIHAPNGALVGVFTGEDPPNKSQRPDPLLFQTEEERNYSKLSPKLKQVFFIGDGKTSKDEKQKVIVPIGARHLYLGILDWCNWDDNQGYFDVEVTISK
;
A
#
# COMPACT_ATOMS: atom_id res chain seq x y z
N MET A 1 -8.80 -15.90 34.39
CA MET A 1 -7.49 -16.05 35.06
C MET A 1 -6.48 -15.56 34.05
N THR A 2 -5.76 -14.48 34.34
CA THR A 2 -4.76 -13.91 33.42
C THR A 2 -3.48 -14.75 33.45
N LEU A 3 -2.79 -14.88 32.33
CA LEU A 3 -1.60 -15.72 32.19
C LEU A 3 -0.38 -15.11 32.90
N LEU A 4 -0.27 -13.78 32.89
CA LEU A 4 0.81 -13.00 33.47
C LEU A 4 0.27 -11.96 34.47
N ASP A 5 1.09 -11.65 35.48
CA ASP A 5 0.82 -10.59 36.46
C ASP A 5 1.29 -9.21 35.95
N ASP A 6 0.87 -8.13 36.62
CA ASP A 6 1.14 -6.76 36.17
C ASP A 6 2.64 -6.42 36.09
N ASP A 7 3.46 -7.05 36.95
CA ASP A 7 4.91 -6.87 36.94
C ASP A 7 5.53 -7.54 35.71
N ASP A 8 5.09 -8.75 35.37
CA ASP A 8 5.51 -9.46 34.15
C ASP A 8 5.13 -8.67 32.88
N LEU A 9 3.90 -8.14 32.81
CA LEU A 9 3.41 -7.38 31.65
C LEU A 9 4.24 -6.13 31.42
N ARG A 10 4.56 -5.41 32.51
CA ARG A 10 5.40 -4.22 32.47
C ARG A 10 6.83 -4.52 32.02
N GLU A 11 7.42 -5.61 32.53
CA GLU A 11 8.77 -6.01 32.14
C GLU A 11 8.81 -6.44 30.65
N LEU A 12 7.82 -7.23 30.20
CA LEU A 12 7.72 -7.65 28.81
C LEU A 12 7.55 -6.45 27.86
N ALA A 13 6.73 -5.46 28.26
CA ALA A 13 6.54 -4.23 27.49
C ALA A 13 7.84 -3.43 27.37
N ASN A 14 8.60 -3.31 28.48
CA ASN A 14 9.89 -2.63 28.48
C ASN A 14 10.89 -3.32 27.54
N ILE A 15 10.98 -4.64 27.60
CA ILE A 15 11.89 -5.43 26.74
C ILE A 15 11.49 -5.28 25.26
N LEU A 16 10.19 -5.36 24.96
CA LEU A 16 9.70 -5.20 23.59
C LEU A 16 9.99 -3.80 23.02
N LEU A 17 9.86 -2.75 23.83
CA LEU A 17 10.21 -1.39 23.41
C LEU A 17 11.70 -1.24 23.09
N ILE A 18 12.58 -1.74 23.98
CA ILE A 18 14.04 -1.65 23.80
C ILE A 18 14.50 -2.45 22.57
N SER A 19 13.81 -3.52 22.21
CA SER A 19 14.12 -4.33 21.03
C SER A 19 14.01 -3.58 19.68
N GLN A 20 13.28 -2.45 19.65
CA GLN A 20 12.89 -1.71 18.45
C GLN A 20 12.12 -2.53 17.39
N LYS A 21 11.63 -3.73 17.71
CA LYS A 21 10.85 -4.60 16.80
C LYS A 21 9.43 -4.07 16.52
N VAL A 22 9.03 -3.02 17.23
CA VAL A 22 7.68 -2.44 17.22
C VAL A 22 7.47 -1.37 16.14
N LYS A 23 8.55 -0.95 15.45
CA LYS A 23 8.48 -0.04 14.30
C LYS A 23 7.62 -0.60 13.15
N ALA A 24 7.55 -1.93 13.04
CA ALA A 24 6.72 -2.63 12.06
C ALA A 24 5.61 -3.42 12.76
N ARG A 25 4.63 -2.69 13.34
CA ARG A 25 3.54 -3.24 14.18
C ARG A 25 2.79 -4.40 13.54
N GLU A 26 2.31 -4.22 12.30
CA GLU A 26 1.58 -5.26 11.56
C GLU A 26 2.46 -6.51 11.33
N ALA A 27 3.73 -6.30 10.99
CA ALA A 27 4.66 -7.40 10.78
C ALA A 27 4.99 -8.14 12.09
N LEU A 28 5.11 -7.42 13.21
CA LEU A 28 5.26 -8.03 14.54
C LEU A 28 4.06 -8.91 14.87
N CYS A 29 2.83 -8.40 14.70
CA CYS A 29 1.59 -9.16 14.94
C CYS A 29 1.57 -10.45 14.10
N LEU A 30 1.88 -10.35 12.81
CA LEU A 30 1.92 -11.54 11.94
C LEU A 30 2.97 -12.57 12.38
N ARG A 31 4.17 -12.14 12.80
CA ARG A 31 5.22 -13.06 13.26
C ARG A 31 4.85 -13.77 14.55
N ILE A 32 4.07 -13.13 15.42
CA ILE A 32 3.53 -13.75 16.63
C ILE A 32 2.19 -14.47 16.40
N GLY A 33 1.71 -14.56 15.15
CA GLY A 33 0.50 -15.31 14.78
C GLY A 33 -0.82 -14.57 15.03
N ILE A 34 -0.77 -13.25 15.25
CA ILE A 34 -1.94 -12.42 15.49
C ILE A 34 -2.32 -11.69 14.21
N ASN A 35 -3.60 -11.75 13.86
CA ASN A 35 -4.13 -11.03 12.71
C ASN A 35 -4.21 -9.53 13.03
N PRO A 36 -3.45 -8.67 12.33
CA PRO A 36 -3.45 -7.22 12.55
C PRO A 36 -4.85 -6.57 12.51
N SER A 37 -5.77 -7.10 11.69
CA SER A 37 -7.11 -6.53 11.54
C SER A 37 -8.02 -6.72 12.77
N GLU A 38 -7.64 -7.62 13.68
CA GLU A 38 -8.39 -7.87 14.92
C GLU A 38 -8.02 -6.87 16.03
N LEU A 39 -6.97 -6.08 15.81
CA LEU A 39 -6.47 -5.10 16.77
C LEU A 39 -6.88 -3.68 16.35
N THR A 40 -7.85 -3.09 17.05
CA THR A 40 -8.33 -1.73 16.76
C THR A 40 -7.25 -0.67 17.01
N PHE A 41 -6.35 -0.91 17.96
CA PHE A 41 -5.31 0.05 18.37
C PHE A 41 -4.01 -0.03 17.56
N ILE A 42 -3.93 -0.89 16.54
CA ILE A 42 -2.66 -1.18 15.86
C ILE A 42 -2.06 0.04 15.16
N ARG A 43 -2.91 0.94 14.65
CA ARG A 43 -2.51 2.17 13.94
C ARG A 43 -2.56 3.44 14.81
N GLU A 44 -2.88 3.29 16.08
CA GLU A 44 -3.11 4.41 17.00
C GLU A 44 -1.92 4.60 17.95
N GLY A 45 -1.73 5.83 18.42
CA GLY A 45 -0.83 6.16 19.53
C GLY A 45 0.67 5.97 19.29
N ALA A 46 1.46 6.23 20.32
CA ALA A 46 2.91 6.06 20.28
C ALA A 46 3.30 4.56 20.34
N GLU A 47 4.55 4.24 20.00
CA GLU A 47 5.07 2.85 20.08
C GLU A 47 4.88 2.24 21.48
N ARG A 48 5.08 3.05 22.53
CA ARG A 48 4.84 2.66 23.93
C ARG A 48 3.39 2.24 24.16
N ASP A 49 2.44 3.01 23.65
CA ASP A 49 1.01 2.75 23.84
C ASP A 49 0.59 1.49 23.10
N PHE A 50 1.10 1.29 21.88
CA PHE A 50 0.87 0.07 21.11
C PHE A 50 1.39 -1.17 21.85
N VAL A 51 2.61 -1.12 22.39
CA VAL A 51 3.21 -2.26 23.10
C VAL A 51 2.40 -2.65 24.33
N ILE A 52 2.02 -1.67 25.14
CA ILE A 52 1.21 -1.89 26.33
C ILE A 52 -0.14 -2.51 25.94
N GLN A 53 -0.80 -1.94 24.93
CA GLN A 53 -2.10 -2.44 24.46
C GLN A 53 -2.01 -3.84 23.87
N LEU A 54 -0.97 -4.15 23.08
CA LEU A 54 -0.77 -5.48 22.50
C LEU A 54 -0.58 -6.54 23.59
N ILE A 55 0.34 -6.32 24.52
CA ILE A 55 0.64 -7.30 25.56
C ILE A 55 -0.56 -7.51 26.49
N ASN A 56 -1.26 -6.43 26.86
CA ASN A 56 -2.47 -6.51 27.66
C ASN A 56 -3.59 -7.26 26.94
N TYR A 57 -3.80 -6.98 25.65
CA TYR A 57 -4.77 -7.68 24.83
C TYR A 57 -4.50 -9.19 24.83
N LEU A 58 -3.27 -9.60 24.47
CA LEU A 58 -2.91 -11.02 24.41
C LEU A 58 -3.07 -11.75 25.75
N ASN A 59 -2.71 -11.09 26.86
CA ASN A 59 -2.89 -11.65 28.19
C ASN A 59 -4.38 -11.76 28.59
N GLN A 60 -5.21 -10.79 28.20
CA GLN A 60 -6.65 -10.79 28.51
C GLN A 60 -7.40 -11.90 27.77
N ILE A 61 -7.06 -12.15 26.50
CA ILE A 61 -7.69 -13.21 25.70
C ILE A 61 -7.03 -14.57 25.88
N ASN A 62 -5.99 -14.66 26.73
CA ASN A 62 -5.21 -15.86 27.01
C ASN A 62 -4.56 -16.46 25.75
N GLU A 63 -4.04 -15.63 24.85
CA GLU A 63 -3.28 -16.06 23.67
C GLU A 63 -1.85 -16.45 24.05
N GLU A 64 -1.71 -17.59 24.72
CA GLU A 64 -0.45 -18.15 25.20
C GLU A 64 0.55 -18.38 24.05
N GLU A 65 0.09 -18.87 22.90
CA GLU A 65 0.95 -19.11 21.74
C GLU A 65 1.59 -17.83 21.21
N ALA A 66 0.82 -16.75 21.09
CA ALA A 66 1.34 -15.48 20.61
C ALA A 66 2.34 -14.85 21.60
N LEU A 67 2.04 -14.93 22.90
CA LEU A 67 2.96 -14.49 23.95
C LEU A 67 4.26 -15.31 23.95
N CYS A 68 4.19 -16.62 23.71
CA CYS A 68 5.36 -17.47 23.59
C CYS A 68 6.18 -17.18 22.33
N ARG A 69 5.55 -16.96 21.17
CA ARG A 69 6.25 -16.54 19.95
C ARG A 69 6.94 -15.19 20.15
N LEU A 70 6.26 -14.24 20.79
CA LEU A 70 6.85 -12.95 21.14
C LEU A 70 8.11 -13.11 22.01
N CYS A 71 8.02 -13.89 23.09
CA CYS A 71 9.15 -14.07 24.00
C CYS A 71 10.29 -14.88 23.37
N CYS A 72 9.98 -16.03 22.77
CA CYS A 72 10.99 -17.00 22.34
C CYS A 72 11.53 -16.75 20.93
N GLN A 73 10.70 -16.23 20.01
CA GLN A 73 11.08 -16.07 18.60
C GLN A 73 11.46 -14.62 18.26
N GLU A 74 10.81 -13.61 18.84
CA GLU A 74 11.13 -12.21 18.55
C GLU A 74 12.17 -11.63 19.52
N LEU A 75 11.97 -11.84 20.83
CA LEU A 75 12.78 -11.16 21.85
C LEU A 75 14.02 -11.95 22.26
N SER A 76 13.92 -13.27 22.43
CA SER A 76 15.05 -14.10 22.87
C SER A 76 16.22 -14.09 21.88
N LEU A 77 15.97 -13.94 20.57
CA LEU A 77 17.04 -13.77 19.58
C LEU A 77 17.90 -12.53 19.87
N THR A 78 17.27 -11.46 20.36
CA THR A 78 17.92 -10.18 20.63
C THR A 78 18.54 -10.14 22.02
N PHE A 79 17.89 -10.75 23.01
CA PHE A 79 18.26 -10.69 24.43
C PHE A 79 18.69 -12.04 25.03
N HIS A 80 19.34 -12.89 24.24
CA HIS A 80 19.81 -14.21 24.69
C HIS A 80 20.87 -14.15 25.83
N ARG A 81 21.45 -12.97 26.10
CA ARG A 81 22.44 -12.71 27.16
C ARG A 81 22.18 -11.36 27.84
N GLY A 82 22.66 -11.21 29.07
CA GLY A 82 22.56 -9.95 29.82
C GLY A 82 21.31 -9.83 30.68
N LYS A 83 21.02 -8.61 31.16
CA LYS A 83 20.02 -8.34 32.19
C LYS A 83 18.63 -8.92 31.86
N TYR A 84 18.17 -8.73 30.63
CA TYR A 84 16.82 -9.12 30.18
C TYR A 84 16.64 -10.62 29.90
N ALA A 85 17.73 -11.39 29.81
CA ALA A 85 17.66 -12.83 29.54
C ALA A 85 17.01 -13.61 30.71
N SER A 86 17.36 -13.24 31.94
CA SER A 86 16.77 -13.80 33.15
C SER A 86 15.27 -13.52 33.22
N ASP A 87 14.86 -12.31 32.87
CA ASP A 87 13.46 -11.87 32.98
C ASP A 87 12.59 -12.56 31.92
N LEU A 88 13.07 -12.66 30.67
CA LEU A 88 12.42 -13.47 29.63
C LEU A 88 12.31 -14.95 30.01
N THR A 89 13.33 -15.51 30.66
CA THR A 89 13.30 -16.91 31.11
C THR A 89 12.21 -17.14 32.17
N LYS A 90 12.02 -16.21 33.10
CA LYS A 90 10.96 -16.29 34.11
C LYS A 90 9.56 -16.19 33.47
N ILE A 91 9.37 -15.22 32.57
CA ILE A 91 8.09 -15.00 31.88
C ILE A 91 7.73 -16.20 31.01
N THR A 92 8.68 -16.75 30.25
CA THR A 92 8.45 -17.94 29.41
C THR A 92 8.15 -19.21 30.21
N ALA A 93 8.73 -19.34 31.42
CA ALA A 93 8.39 -20.43 32.32
C ALA A 93 6.95 -20.33 32.85
N LYS A 94 6.47 -19.12 33.18
CA LYS A 94 5.08 -18.87 33.58
C LYS A 94 4.09 -19.18 32.45
N LEU A 95 4.46 -18.88 31.21
CA LEU A 95 3.68 -19.15 29.99
C LEU A 95 3.83 -20.58 29.45
N ASN A 96 4.63 -21.45 30.09
CA ASN A 96 4.88 -22.83 29.63
C ASN A 96 5.33 -22.97 28.16
N CYS A 97 6.20 -22.07 27.67
CA CYS A 97 6.60 -21.98 26.26
C CYS A 97 7.54 -23.09 25.74
N SER A 98 7.53 -24.28 26.33
CA SER A 98 8.46 -25.39 26.03
C SER A 98 8.51 -25.81 24.56
N GLN A 99 7.42 -25.65 23.80
CA GLN A 99 7.37 -25.96 22.37
C GLN A 99 7.91 -24.85 21.45
N PHE A 100 8.22 -23.67 22.01
CA PHE A 100 8.69 -22.50 21.28
C PHE A 100 10.11 -22.07 21.66
N SER A 101 10.71 -22.67 22.69
CA SER A 101 12.08 -22.39 23.07
C SER A 101 13.06 -22.83 21.99
N LEU A 102 13.97 -21.93 21.62
CA LEU A 102 15.08 -22.23 20.73
C LEU A 102 16.09 -23.09 21.50
N ASP A 103 16.00 -24.41 21.36
CA ASP A 103 17.06 -25.30 21.82
C ASP A 103 18.34 -25.00 21.03
N SER A 104 19.40 -24.63 21.75
CA SER A 104 20.72 -24.29 21.21
C SER A 104 21.48 -25.47 20.59
N SER A 105 20.80 -26.57 20.28
CA SER A 105 21.35 -27.74 19.62
C SER A 105 20.31 -28.40 18.73
N ASN A 106 20.11 -27.90 17.51
CA ASN A 106 19.98 -28.69 16.28
C ASN A 106 19.51 -27.83 15.10
N ASN A 107 20.36 -27.76 14.08
CA ASN A 107 19.96 -27.41 12.72
C ASN A 107 18.97 -28.47 12.20
N GLN A 108 17.68 -28.15 12.04
CA GLN A 108 16.85 -28.72 10.98
C GLN A 108 15.49 -28.02 10.80
N LYS A 109 15.25 -27.61 9.54
CA LYS A 109 13.96 -27.54 8.80
C LYS A 109 12.69 -27.20 9.60
N PHE A 110 12.22 -25.97 9.46
CA PHE A 110 10.80 -25.65 9.64
C PHE A 110 10.02 -26.12 8.42
N THR A 111 9.44 -27.31 8.52
CA THR A 111 8.42 -27.82 7.59
C THR A 111 7.07 -27.15 7.86
N ASN A 112 6.37 -26.83 6.77
CA ASN A 112 4.99 -26.37 6.69
C ASN A 112 4.05 -27.00 7.74
N ILE A 113 3.43 -26.17 8.58
CA ILE A 113 2.28 -26.58 9.40
C ILE A 113 1.03 -25.86 8.89
N SER A 114 0.31 -26.59 8.05
CA SER A 114 -1.16 -26.65 7.88
C SER A 114 -2.00 -25.63 8.69
N LEU A 115 -2.56 -24.64 7.99
CA LEU A 115 -3.80 -23.94 8.37
C LEU A 115 -4.96 -24.96 8.44
N LYS A 116 -5.15 -25.58 9.59
CA LYS A 116 -6.37 -26.34 9.89
C LYS A 116 -7.38 -25.39 10.51
N SER A 117 -8.38 -25.03 9.71
CA SER A 117 -9.61 -24.39 10.15
C SER A 117 -10.21 -25.14 11.35
N ARG A 118 -10.27 -24.48 12.51
CA ARG A 118 -11.08 -24.93 13.65
C ARG A 118 -12.35 -24.11 13.71
N LEU A 119 -13.26 -24.40 12.79
CA LEU A 119 -14.66 -24.06 12.96
C LEU A 119 -15.32 -25.03 13.95
N LEU A 120 -15.90 -24.43 14.99
CA LEU A 120 -17.12 -24.85 15.70
C LEU A 120 -17.04 -26.13 16.56
N LYS A 121 -16.94 -25.93 17.88
CA LYS A 121 -17.39 -26.90 18.87
C LYS A 121 -18.09 -26.20 20.04
N ASN A 122 -19.33 -25.75 19.84
CA ASN A 122 -20.34 -25.66 20.91
C ASN A 122 -21.74 -25.31 20.35
N ARG A 123 -22.51 -26.36 20.01
CA ARG A 123 -23.85 -26.27 19.40
C ARG A 123 -24.97 -25.70 20.30
N LYS A 124 -24.68 -25.27 21.52
CA LYS A 124 -25.67 -24.62 22.41
C LYS A 124 -25.49 -23.11 22.58
N PHE A 125 -24.37 -22.55 22.12
CA PHE A 125 -24.15 -21.09 22.11
C PHE A 125 -24.62 -20.44 20.79
N LEU A 126 -24.77 -21.25 19.73
CA LEU A 126 -25.13 -20.79 18.38
C LEU A 126 -26.56 -20.26 18.24
N LEU A 127 -27.49 -20.66 19.11
CA LEU A 127 -28.90 -20.30 19.00
C LEU A 127 -29.25 -18.97 19.68
N ILE A 128 -28.48 -18.56 20.69
CA ILE A 128 -28.74 -17.32 21.45
C ILE A 128 -28.10 -16.11 20.74
N ILE A 129 -26.97 -16.31 20.05
CA ILE A 129 -26.34 -15.27 19.21
C ILE A 129 -27.17 -14.99 17.94
N PHE A 130 -27.81 -15.99 17.34
CA PHE A 130 -28.57 -15.82 16.11
C PHE A 130 -29.82 -14.93 16.29
N VAL A 131 -30.45 -14.97 17.47
CA VAL A 131 -31.65 -14.17 17.78
C VAL A 131 -31.30 -12.71 18.11
N LEU A 132 -30.14 -12.44 18.72
CA LEU A 132 -29.68 -11.07 18.99
C LEU A 132 -29.07 -10.40 17.75
N ILE A 133 -28.47 -11.18 16.83
CA ILE A 133 -27.96 -10.67 15.54
C ILE A 133 -29.11 -10.25 14.60
N LEU A 134 -30.27 -10.91 14.64
CA LEU A 134 -31.42 -10.51 13.80
C LEU A 134 -32.06 -9.17 14.21
N ILE A 135 -31.90 -8.74 15.47
CA ILE A 135 -32.50 -7.48 15.98
C ILE A 135 -31.58 -6.27 15.73
N THR A 136 -30.28 -6.47 15.50
CA THR A 136 -29.37 -5.39 15.07
C THR A 136 -29.19 -5.31 13.56
N ILE A 137 -29.48 -6.37 12.80
CA ILE A 137 -29.42 -6.37 11.33
C ILE A 137 -30.56 -5.57 10.68
N SER A 138 -31.68 -5.29 11.36
CA SER A 138 -32.72 -4.42 10.79
C SER A 138 -32.32 -2.94 10.73
N SER A 139 -31.19 -2.54 11.31
CA SER A 139 -30.68 -1.16 11.28
C SER A 139 -29.35 -1.00 10.54
N PHE A 140 -28.80 -2.09 9.97
CA PHE A 140 -27.57 -2.05 9.16
C PHE A 140 -27.68 -3.07 8.01
N LEU A 141 -28.63 -2.82 7.11
CA LEU A 141 -28.56 -3.31 5.73
C LEU A 141 -28.23 -2.12 4.83
N TRP A 142 -27.02 -1.58 5.00
CA TRP A 142 -26.30 -1.07 3.84
C TRP A 142 -25.51 -2.27 3.32
N LEU A 143 -25.94 -2.84 2.19
CA LEU A 143 -24.99 -3.54 1.33
C LEU A 143 -23.97 -2.49 0.92
N ASP A 144 -22.85 -2.41 1.64
CA ASP A 144 -21.69 -1.70 1.17
C ASP A 144 -21.14 -2.56 0.02
N ASN A 145 -21.68 -2.36 -1.19
CA ASN A 145 -21.04 -2.82 -2.42
C ASN A 145 -19.63 -2.27 -2.29
N GLY A 146 -18.61 -3.09 -2.03
CA GLY A 146 -17.25 -2.68 -1.62
C GLY A 146 -16.51 -1.82 -2.66
N LEU A 147 -17.11 -0.68 -2.97
CA LEU A 147 -16.83 0.36 -3.93
C LEU A 147 -16.46 1.55 -3.07
N SER A 148 -15.17 1.87 -3.04
CA SER A 148 -14.70 3.13 -2.48
C SER A 148 -14.35 4.03 -3.65
N GLU A 149 -14.72 5.30 -3.52
CA GLU A 149 -14.53 6.31 -4.56
C GLU A 149 -13.72 7.48 -3.98
N SER A 150 -12.88 8.07 -4.82
CA SER A 150 -12.18 9.32 -4.50
C SER A 150 -12.11 10.18 -5.75
N THR A 151 -12.19 11.49 -5.56
CA THR A 151 -12.00 12.46 -6.63
C THR A 151 -10.69 13.20 -6.41
N THR A 152 -9.81 13.15 -7.40
CA THR A 152 -8.52 13.83 -7.40
C THR A 152 -8.47 14.78 -8.59
N ARG A 153 -8.10 16.03 -8.35
CA ARG A 153 -7.78 16.98 -9.43
C ARG A 153 -6.33 16.80 -9.84
N VAL A 154 -6.10 16.63 -11.14
CA VAL A 154 -4.77 16.47 -11.74
C VAL A 154 -4.49 17.68 -12.62
N TYR A 155 -3.59 18.56 -12.19
CA TYR A 155 -3.23 19.75 -12.96
C TYR A 155 -2.33 19.39 -14.13
N ALA A 156 -2.41 20.15 -15.23
CA ALA A 156 -1.65 19.87 -16.45
C ALA A 156 -0.12 19.86 -16.26
N GLN A 157 0.37 20.54 -15.22
CA GLN A 157 1.78 20.60 -14.83
C GLN A 157 2.23 19.40 -13.98
N SER A 158 1.36 18.42 -13.74
CA SER A 158 1.65 17.22 -12.94
C SER A 158 2.57 16.26 -13.68
N ASP A 159 3.86 16.30 -13.36
CA ASP A 159 4.88 15.42 -13.92
C ASP A 159 4.89 14.05 -13.19
N PRO A 160 4.56 12.94 -13.90
CA PRO A 160 4.49 11.61 -13.30
C PRO A 160 5.84 11.09 -12.79
N TRP A 161 6.97 11.62 -13.25
CA TRP A 161 8.31 11.19 -12.82
C TRP A 161 8.76 11.82 -11.48
N LEU A 162 7.92 12.64 -10.86
CA LEU A 162 8.08 13.11 -9.48
C LEU A 162 7.25 12.31 -8.46
N ALA A 163 6.55 11.26 -8.88
CA ALA A 163 5.70 10.44 -8.00
C ALA A 163 6.49 9.83 -6.83
N GLY A 164 6.03 10.05 -5.60
CA GLY A 164 6.67 9.52 -4.38
C GLY A 164 8.08 10.05 -4.08
N MET A 165 8.50 11.12 -4.75
CA MET A 165 9.78 11.78 -4.49
C MET A 165 9.68 12.79 -3.35
N LEU A 166 10.81 13.09 -2.71
CA LEU A 166 10.86 14.07 -1.62
C LEU A 166 10.71 15.51 -2.14
N GLN A 167 10.24 16.42 -1.27
CA GLN A 167 10.25 17.85 -1.56
C GLN A 167 11.66 18.30 -1.96
N ASN A 168 11.76 19.14 -3.01
CA ASN A 168 13.00 19.56 -3.70
C ASN A 168 13.63 18.55 -4.66
N SER A 169 12.98 17.42 -4.93
CA SER A 169 13.40 16.55 -6.02
C SER A 169 13.12 17.21 -7.37
N ASN A 170 13.95 16.85 -8.35
CA ASN A 170 13.81 17.27 -9.72
C ASN A 170 13.59 16.03 -10.59
N ALA A 171 12.85 16.18 -11.66
CA ALA A 171 12.95 15.29 -12.81
C ALA A 171 13.69 16.05 -13.91
N ASN A 172 14.61 15.36 -14.58
CA ASN A 172 15.20 15.85 -15.80
C ASN A 172 14.07 16.08 -16.80
N GLU A 173 14.24 17.01 -17.73
CA GLU A 173 13.34 17.14 -18.86
C GLU A 173 14.13 16.90 -20.15
N CYS A 174 13.46 16.41 -21.19
CA CYS A 174 14.01 16.20 -22.54
C CYS A 174 15.20 15.27 -22.77
N ASN A 175 16.03 14.91 -21.77
CA ASN A 175 17.36 14.29 -22.02
C ASN A 175 18.20 15.01 -23.10
N GLU A 176 18.00 16.32 -23.24
CA GLU A 176 18.70 17.15 -24.23
C GLU A 176 19.70 18.07 -23.51
N PRO A 177 21.01 18.04 -23.83
CA PRO A 177 22.05 18.75 -23.10
C PRO A 177 21.93 20.29 -23.11
N ASN A 178 21.05 20.84 -23.94
CA ASN A 178 20.81 22.30 -24.07
C ASN A 178 19.43 22.74 -23.55
N PHE A 179 18.62 21.84 -23.00
CA PHE A 179 17.34 22.19 -22.41
C PHE A 179 17.51 22.42 -20.91
N SER A 180 17.33 23.66 -20.45
CA SER A 180 17.52 24.05 -19.05
C SER A 180 16.28 23.82 -18.17
N SER A 181 15.21 23.33 -18.76
CA SER A 181 13.95 23.10 -18.05
C SER A 181 14.06 21.85 -17.20
N ILE A 182 13.63 21.97 -15.95
CA ILE A 182 13.72 20.93 -14.93
C ILE A 182 12.40 21.00 -14.19
N SER A 183 11.67 19.89 -14.16
CA SER A 183 10.43 19.79 -13.41
C SER A 183 10.79 19.70 -11.95
N LYS A 184 10.19 20.57 -11.14
CA LYS A 184 10.49 20.70 -9.71
C LYS A 184 9.29 20.21 -8.93
N TYR A 185 9.53 19.33 -7.96
CA TYR A 185 8.49 18.77 -7.09
C TYR A 185 7.47 19.82 -6.58
N GLN A 186 7.93 21.00 -6.17
CA GLN A 186 7.08 22.04 -5.60
C GLN A 186 5.97 22.53 -6.55
N ASN A 187 6.23 22.49 -7.85
CA ASN A 187 5.33 23.04 -8.87
C ASN A 187 4.71 21.94 -9.74
N ASN A 188 5.41 20.82 -9.90
CA ASN A 188 5.06 19.78 -10.86
C ASN A 188 4.76 18.42 -10.20
N SER A 189 4.68 18.33 -8.87
CA SER A 189 4.38 17.05 -8.22
C SER A 189 3.03 16.46 -8.70
N PRO A 190 2.98 15.16 -9.00
CA PRO A 190 1.76 14.52 -9.46
C PRO A 190 0.77 14.37 -8.30
N SER A 191 -0.51 14.29 -8.65
CA SER A 191 -1.58 14.29 -7.67
C SER A 191 -1.74 12.90 -7.06
N GLU A 192 -1.58 12.78 -5.75
CA GLU A 192 -1.83 11.52 -5.05
C GLU A 192 -3.33 11.25 -4.93
N VAL A 193 -3.74 10.00 -5.16
CA VAL A 193 -5.12 9.56 -4.92
C VAL A 193 -5.26 9.18 -3.45
N GLU A 194 -5.83 10.10 -2.68
CA GLU A 194 -6.08 9.89 -1.26
C GLU A 194 -7.42 9.18 -1.02
N LYS A 195 -7.63 8.73 0.22
CA LYS A 195 -8.91 8.20 0.74
C LYS A 195 -9.42 6.92 0.06
N ILE A 196 -8.58 6.24 -0.72
CA ILE A 196 -8.80 4.85 -1.18
C ILE A 196 -7.77 3.91 -0.55
N SER A 197 -8.22 2.73 -0.13
CA SER A 197 -7.31 1.69 0.35
C SER A 197 -6.85 0.81 -0.80
N LEU A 198 -5.60 0.98 -1.25
CA LEU A 198 -5.00 0.20 -2.33
C LEU A 198 -4.72 -1.25 -1.92
N ASN A 199 -5.75 -2.09 -1.95
CA ASN A 199 -5.64 -3.51 -1.65
C ASN A 199 -5.11 -4.27 -2.87
N PRO A 200 -4.00 -5.03 -2.75
CA PRO A 200 -3.49 -5.82 -3.86
C PRO A 200 -4.54 -6.74 -4.48
N GLY A 201 -4.63 -6.74 -5.80
CA GLY A 201 -5.59 -7.55 -6.56
C GLY A 201 -6.96 -6.90 -6.79
N SER A 202 -7.28 -5.80 -6.09
CA SER A 202 -8.48 -5.00 -6.39
C SER A 202 -8.39 -4.31 -7.75
N TYR A 203 -9.54 -4.03 -8.35
CA TYR A 203 -9.66 -3.30 -9.62
C TYR A 203 -9.95 -1.82 -9.36
N LEU A 204 -9.15 -0.96 -9.96
CA LEU A 204 -9.45 0.46 -10.12
C LEU A 204 -10.13 0.71 -11.46
N THR A 205 -11.13 1.58 -11.45
CA THR A 205 -11.72 2.18 -12.66
C THR A 205 -11.67 3.70 -12.54
N PHE A 206 -11.57 4.39 -13.66
CA PHE A 206 -11.39 5.83 -13.72
C PHE A 206 -12.52 6.46 -14.54
N THR A 207 -12.93 7.67 -14.14
CA THR A 207 -13.77 8.55 -14.95
C THR A 207 -13.11 9.93 -14.95
N THR A 208 -12.98 10.55 -16.12
CA THR A 208 -12.34 11.86 -16.24
C THR A 208 -13.31 12.92 -16.73
N LYS A 209 -13.02 14.17 -16.37
CA LYS A 209 -13.68 15.38 -16.87
C LYS A 209 -12.65 16.46 -17.10
N ASN A 210 -13.04 17.45 -17.90
CA ASN A 210 -12.22 18.58 -18.33
C ASN A 210 -11.10 18.15 -19.28
N GLU A 211 -10.24 19.09 -19.64
CA GLU A 211 -9.25 18.94 -20.70
C GLU A 211 -7.93 19.61 -20.29
N VAL A 212 -6.84 19.17 -20.91
CA VAL A 212 -5.50 19.72 -20.70
C VAL A 212 -4.83 20.11 -22.02
N ASN A 213 -3.86 21.00 -21.92
CA ASN A 213 -3.06 21.51 -23.00
C ASN A 213 -1.59 21.22 -22.70
N THR A 214 -0.85 20.65 -23.67
CA THR A 214 0.58 20.37 -23.56
C THR A 214 1.37 21.13 -24.63
N GLY A 215 2.00 22.25 -24.27
CA GLY A 215 2.82 23.12 -25.14
C GLY A 215 2.11 23.89 -26.27
N ASN A 216 0.97 23.42 -26.81
CA ASN A 216 0.25 24.08 -27.90
C ASN A 216 -1.02 24.80 -27.42
N LYS A 217 -0.89 26.05 -26.96
CA LYS A 217 -1.90 26.87 -26.24
C LYS A 217 -3.32 26.95 -26.84
N GLU A 218 -3.55 26.48 -28.06
CA GLU A 218 -4.85 26.54 -28.73
C GLU A 218 -5.61 25.20 -28.76
N VAL A 219 -4.97 24.07 -28.40
CA VAL A 219 -5.59 22.73 -28.49
C VAL A 219 -5.65 22.04 -27.14
N TYR A 220 -6.84 21.93 -26.58
CA TYR A 220 -7.11 21.15 -25.37
C TYR A 220 -7.50 19.71 -25.76
N ASN A 221 -6.96 18.74 -25.03
CA ASN A 221 -7.22 17.32 -25.25
C ASN A 221 -7.94 16.73 -24.04
N ASP A 222 -8.81 15.76 -24.30
CA ASP A 222 -9.35 14.88 -23.28
C ASP A 222 -8.26 13.99 -22.66
N ALA A 223 -8.65 13.15 -21.72
CA ALA A 223 -7.71 12.32 -20.97
C ALA A 223 -7.02 11.23 -21.78
N ASP A 224 -7.46 10.95 -23.01
CA ASP A 224 -6.73 10.05 -23.92
C ASP A 224 -5.52 10.72 -24.57
N GLY A 225 -5.43 12.05 -24.47
CA GLY A 225 -4.37 12.84 -25.08
C GLY A 225 -4.57 13.10 -26.58
N SER A 226 -3.54 13.67 -27.19
CA SER A 226 -3.58 14.16 -28.56
C SER A 226 -3.80 13.03 -29.58
N LYS A 227 -4.81 13.22 -30.44
CA LYS A 227 -5.09 12.32 -31.58
C LYS A 227 -4.20 12.59 -32.81
N SER A 228 -3.55 13.76 -32.86
CA SER A 228 -2.75 14.23 -34.00
C SER A 228 -1.25 14.07 -33.79
N GLN A 229 -0.78 14.05 -32.54
CA GLN A 229 0.57 13.67 -32.19
C GLN A 229 0.64 12.15 -32.05
N GLN A 230 0.65 11.47 -33.20
CA GLN A 230 1.04 10.07 -33.24
C GLN A 230 2.49 9.96 -32.78
N ASP A 231 2.71 9.16 -31.75
CA ASP A 231 4.01 8.55 -31.47
C ASP A 231 5.15 9.51 -31.18
N GLN A 232 5.14 9.99 -29.95
CA GLN A 232 6.36 10.51 -29.36
C GLN A 232 6.62 9.78 -28.06
N ALA A 233 7.80 9.13 -27.97
CA ALA A 233 8.28 8.59 -26.71
C ALA A 233 8.31 9.76 -25.72
N PRO A 234 7.45 9.77 -24.69
CA PRO A 234 7.44 10.84 -23.73
C PRO A 234 8.78 10.86 -22.99
N HIS A 235 9.16 12.07 -22.59
CA HIS A 235 10.32 12.43 -21.79
C HIS A 235 11.47 11.41 -21.83
N GLY A 236 12.47 11.61 -22.71
CA GLY A 236 13.87 11.13 -22.63
C GLY A 236 14.22 9.67 -22.24
N GLY A 237 13.31 8.83 -21.73
CA GLY A 237 13.57 7.74 -20.79
C GLY A 237 13.00 8.02 -19.38
N GLY A 238 12.71 6.97 -18.61
CA GLY A 238 12.14 7.14 -17.27
C GLY A 238 13.10 7.80 -16.28
N ASP A 239 12.60 8.60 -15.34
CA ASP A 239 13.42 9.24 -14.31
C ASP A 239 13.08 8.80 -12.89
N ASN A 240 13.91 9.12 -11.90
CA ASN A 240 13.67 8.89 -10.47
C ASN A 240 13.30 7.44 -10.11
N GLY A 241 13.82 6.46 -10.86
CA GLY A 241 13.53 5.04 -10.65
C GLY A 241 12.11 4.61 -11.09
N ILE A 242 11.39 5.51 -11.76
CA ILE A 242 10.10 5.28 -12.42
C ILE A 242 10.35 4.91 -13.89
N SER A 243 9.55 3.99 -14.43
CA SER A 243 9.70 3.51 -15.80
C SER A 243 9.46 4.64 -16.81
N ASN A 244 9.90 4.42 -18.07
CA ASN A 244 9.31 5.17 -19.16
C ASN A 244 7.90 4.62 -19.51
N ILE A 245 7.22 5.23 -20.46
CA ILE A 245 5.98 4.77 -21.09
C ILE A 245 6.03 5.16 -22.57
N HIS A 246 5.22 4.53 -23.43
CA HIS A 246 4.89 5.09 -24.74
C HIS A 246 3.38 5.28 -24.82
N ALA A 247 2.92 6.52 -24.89
CA ALA A 247 1.50 6.88 -24.92
C ALA A 247 1.33 8.30 -25.52
N PRO A 248 0.12 8.73 -25.90
CA PRO A 248 -0.11 10.06 -26.46
C PRO A 248 0.17 11.19 -25.45
N ASN A 249 0.77 12.29 -25.90
CA ASN A 249 0.94 13.51 -25.07
C ASN A 249 -0.43 14.06 -24.64
N GLY A 250 -0.50 14.64 -23.45
CA GLY A 250 -1.72 15.09 -22.79
C GLY A 250 -2.53 13.97 -22.13
N ALA A 251 -2.15 12.70 -22.32
CA ALA A 251 -2.87 11.59 -21.71
C ALA A 251 -2.75 11.58 -20.18
N LEU A 252 -3.82 11.20 -19.50
CA LEU A 252 -3.80 10.89 -18.09
C LEU A 252 -3.06 9.56 -17.87
N VAL A 253 -2.08 9.57 -16.98
CA VAL A 253 -1.28 8.39 -16.60
C VAL A 253 -1.25 8.19 -15.09
N GLY A 254 -1.00 6.95 -14.69
CA GLY A 254 -0.86 6.56 -13.29
C GLY A 254 0.47 5.90 -12.98
N VAL A 255 0.90 6.00 -11.72
CA VAL A 255 2.06 5.29 -11.18
C VAL A 255 1.75 4.80 -9.77
N PHE A 256 1.92 3.50 -9.53
CA PHE A 256 1.89 2.96 -8.16
C PHE A 256 3.28 3.02 -7.53
N THR A 257 3.40 3.49 -6.29
CA THR A 257 4.65 3.41 -5.52
C THR A 257 4.45 2.70 -4.18
N GLY A 258 5.55 2.23 -3.58
CA GLY A 258 5.59 1.72 -2.22
C GLY A 258 5.95 2.82 -1.21
N GLU A 259 6.32 2.43 0.01
CA GLU A 259 6.71 3.35 1.10
C GLU A 259 8.03 4.10 0.82
N ASP A 260 8.97 3.44 0.14
CA ASP A 260 10.29 4.01 -0.14
C ASP A 260 10.27 4.86 -1.41
N PRO A 261 11.03 5.98 -1.45
CA PRO A 261 11.24 6.76 -2.66
C PRO A 261 11.69 5.88 -3.85
N PRO A 262 11.10 6.06 -5.05
CA PRO A 262 11.26 5.12 -6.16
C PRO A 262 12.69 5.07 -6.72
N ASN A 263 13.48 6.14 -6.51
CA ASN A 263 14.84 6.29 -7.02
C ASN A 263 15.89 5.40 -6.33
N LYS A 264 15.51 4.67 -5.27
CA LYS A 264 16.42 3.78 -4.53
C LYS A 264 16.60 2.40 -5.17
N SER A 265 15.88 2.07 -6.24
CA SER A 265 15.96 0.77 -6.90
C SER A 265 15.74 0.88 -8.41
N GLN A 266 16.16 -0.14 -9.16
CA GLN A 266 16.05 -0.16 -10.61
C GLN A 266 14.60 0.06 -11.08
N ARG A 267 14.42 0.91 -12.10
CA ARG A 267 13.12 1.14 -12.73
C ARG A 267 12.64 -0.09 -13.52
N PRO A 268 11.33 -0.38 -13.56
CA PRO A 268 10.78 -1.41 -14.45
C PRO A 268 10.90 -1.06 -15.93
N ASP A 269 10.70 -2.07 -16.79
CA ASP A 269 10.54 -1.87 -18.24
C ASP A 269 9.30 -1.02 -18.56
N PRO A 270 9.32 -0.24 -19.65
CA PRO A 270 8.18 0.58 -20.04
C PRO A 270 7.00 -0.24 -20.55
N LEU A 271 5.79 0.31 -20.39
CA LEU A 271 4.58 -0.19 -21.07
C LEU A 271 4.37 0.56 -22.39
N LEU A 272 3.70 -0.11 -23.34
CA LEU A 272 3.42 0.40 -24.68
C LEU A 272 1.92 0.63 -24.86
N PHE A 273 1.55 1.82 -25.32
CA PHE A 273 0.18 2.30 -25.55
C PHE A 273 0.12 3.23 -26.78
N GLN A 274 0.93 2.92 -27.80
CA GLN A 274 1.07 3.73 -29.02
C GLN A 274 -0.11 3.52 -29.97
N THR A 275 -0.57 2.28 -30.04
CA THR A 275 -1.72 1.90 -30.86
C THR A 275 -3.03 1.98 -30.08
N GLU A 276 -4.14 2.14 -30.81
CA GLU A 276 -5.47 2.05 -30.20
C GLU A 276 -5.72 0.67 -29.57
N GLU A 277 -5.19 -0.40 -30.17
CA GLU A 277 -5.30 -1.76 -29.64
C GLU A 277 -4.63 -1.90 -28.27
N GLU A 278 -3.42 -1.36 -28.10
CA GLU A 278 -2.73 -1.36 -26.81
C GLU A 278 -3.46 -0.52 -25.76
N ARG A 279 -4.07 0.60 -26.17
CA ARG A 279 -4.91 1.43 -25.28
C ARG A 279 -6.24 0.79 -24.95
N ASN A 280 -6.76 -0.13 -25.77
CA ASN A 280 -8.06 -0.81 -25.58
C ASN A 280 -8.00 -2.02 -24.64
N TYR A 281 -7.22 -1.96 -23.57
CA TYR A 281 -7.16 -3.06 -22.61
C TYR A 281 -8.44 -3.15 -21.76
N SER A 282 -8.88 -4.38 -21.47
CA SER A 282 -9.97 -4.62 -20.49
C SER A 282 -9.45 -4.71 -19.06
N LYS A 283 -8.23 -5.22 -18.88
CA LYS A 283 -7.51 -5.32 -17.61
C LYS A 283 -6.03 -5.03 -17.81
N LEU A 284 -5.44 -4.29 -16.89
CA LEU A 284 -4.00 -4.03 -16.84
C LEU A 284 -3.44 -4.38 -15.46
N SER A 285 -2.22 -4.92 -15.39
CA SER A 285 -1.52 -5.20 -14.12
C SER A 285 -0.16 -4.51 -14.09
N PRO A 286 -0.10 -3.18 -13.86
CA PRO A 286 1.16 -2.46 -13.76
C PRO A 286 1.97 -2.94 -12.55
N LYS A 287 3.30 -2.87 -12.65
CA LYS A 287 4.20 -3.06 -11.51
C LYS A 287 4.31 -1.76 -10.69
N LEU A 288 4.88 -1.86 -9.48
CA LEU A 288 5.33 -0.66 -8.76
C LEU A 288 6.35 0.11 -9.61
N LYS A 289 6.24 1.44 -9.59
CA LYS A 289 7.06 2.40 -10.34
C LYS A 289 6.94 2.27 -11.85
N GLN A 290 5.93 1.55 -12.34
CA GLN A 290 5.65 1.41 -13.76
C GLN A 290 4.54 2.37 -14.14
N VAL A 291 4.84 3.31 -15.03
CA VAL A 291 3.86 4.26 -15.56
C VAL A 291 2.90 3.51 -16.49
N PHE A 292 1.60 3.77 -16.34
CA PHE A 292 0.57 3.16 -17.18
C PHE A 292 -0.45 4.19 -17.69
N PHE A 293 -0.99 3.92 -18.88
CA PHE A 293 -2.04 4.71 -19.49
C PHE A 293 -3.37 4.52 -18.75
N ILE A 294 -4.03 5.62 -18.39
CA ILE A 294 -5.39 5.62 -17.84
C ILE A 294 -6.40 6.09 -18.88
N GLY A 295 -6.06 7.13 -19.64
CA GLY A 295 -6.99 7.69 -20.61
C GLY A 295 -8.23 8.28 -19.95
N ASP A 296 -9.35 8.22 -20.66
CA ASP A 296 -10.68 8.47 -20.10
C ASP A 296 -11.23 7.32 -19.23
N GLY A 297 -10.46 6.23 -19.08
CA GLY A 297 -10.84 5.03 -18.33
C GLY A 297 -11.70 4.04 -19.13
N LYS A 298 -11.80 4.20 -20.45
CA LYS A 298 -12.63 3.38 -21.33
C LYS A 298 -11.89 2.88 -22.57
N THR A 299 -12.39 1.77 -23.11
CA THR A 299 -12.00 1.33 -24.45
C THR A 299 -12.74 2.14 -25.52
N SER A 300 -12.32 2.03 -26.79
CA SER A 300 -13.02 2.65 -27.92
C SER A 300 -14.45 2.13 -28.15
N LYS A 301 -14.87 1.11 -27.39
CA LYS A 301 -16.25 0.58 -27.34
C LYS A 301 -17.04 1.05 -26.10
N ASP A 302 -16.54 2.05 -25.37
CA ASP A 302 -17.16 2.60 -24.14
C ASP A 302 -17.21 1.60 -22.96
N GLU A 303 -16.40 0.53 -23.02
CA GLU A 303 -16.28 -0.43 -21.91
C GLU A 303 -15.28 0.06 -20.86
N LYS A 304 -15.62 -0.02 -19.57
CA LYS A 304 -14.73 0.37 -18.47
C LYS A 304 -13.44 -0.46 -18.45
N GLN A 305 -12.31 0.22 -18.45
CA GLN A 305 -11.01 -0.38 -18.24
C GLN A 305 -10.74 -0.61 -16.76
N LYS A 306 -10.01 -1.67 -16.44
CA LYS A 306 -9.69 -2.03 -15.06
C LYS A 306 -8.20 -2.12 -14.84
N VAL A 307 -7.68 -1.40 -13.85
CA VAL A 307 -6.27 -1.49 -13.44
C VAL A 307 -6.18 -2.27 -12.14
N ILE A 308 -5.38 -3.33 -12.12
CA ILE A 308 -5.19 -4.18 -10.94
C ILE A 308 -4.13 -3.56 -10.05
N VAL A 309 -4.47 -3.34 -8.78
CA VAL A 309 -3.55 -2.83 -7.78
C VAL A 309 -2.43 -3.85 -7.53
N PRO A 310 -1.14 -3.49 -7.73
CA PRO A 310 -0.04 -4.44 -7.52
C PRO A 310 0.24 -4.68 -6.04
N ILE A 311 0.89 -5.81 -5.75
CA ILE A 311 1.39 -6.10 -4.40
C ILE A 311 2.40 -5.03 -3.97
N GLY A 312 2.23 -4.51 -2.75
CA GLY A 312 3.11 -3.50 -2.18
C GLY A 312 2.78 -2.06 -2.58
N ALA A 313 1.69 -1.83 -3.33
CA ALA A 313 1.21 -0.47 -3.61
C ALA A 313 0.76 0.20 -2.31
N ARG A 314 1.27 1.40 -2.07
CA ARG A 314 0.91 2.27 -0.95
C ARG A 314 0.30 3.57 -1.42
N HIS A 315 0.81 4.07 -2.54
CA HIS A 315 0.36 5.29 -3.15
C HIS A 315 0.03 5.04 -4.63
N LEU A 316 -0.95 5.78 -5.12
CA LEU A 316 -1.25 5.94 -6.53
C LEU A 316 -1.12 7.42 -6.84
N TYR A 317 -0.22 7.76 -7.76
CA TYR A 317 -0.06 9.12 -8.27
C TYR A 317 -0.63 9.21 -9.68
N LEU A 318 -1.28 10.33 -9.97
CA LEU A 318 -1.83 10.68 -11.27
C LEU A 318 -1.06 11.88 -11.83
N GLY A 319 -0.66 11.77 -13.09
CA GLY A 319 0.07 12.81 -13.80
C GLY A 319 -0.40 12.93 -15.24
N ILE A 320 0.11 13.95 -15.92
CA ILE A 320 -0.15 14.19 -17.34
C ILE A 320 1.09 13.81 -18.12
N LEU A 321 0.91 13.14 -19.24
CA LEU A 321 2.01 12.84 -20.12
C LEU A 321 2.37 14.04 -20.97
N ASP A 322 3.66 14.31 -21.11
CA ASP A 322 4.19 15.30 -22.01
C ASP A 322 5.57 14.84 -22.50
N TRP A 323 6.09 15.50 -23.54
CA TRP A 323 7.48 15.34 -23.92
C TRP A 323 8.39 16.06 -22.92
N CYS A 324 8.04 17.29 -22.55
CA CYS A 324 8.87 18.20 -21.76
C CYS A 324 8.13 19.46 -21.33
N ASN A 325 8.72 20.22 -20.40
CA ASN A 325 8.24 21.54 -19.98
C ASN A 325 6.82 21.53 -19.40
N TRP A 326 6.59 20.73 -18.37
CA TRP A 326 5.27 20.70 -17.72
C TRP A 326 4.81 22.08 -17.23
N ASP A 327 5.73 23.01 -16.98
CA ASP A 327 5.41 24.39 -16.58
C ASP A 327 4.62 25.20 -17.62
N ASP A 328 4.66 24.84 -18.91
CA ASP A 328 3.89 25.55 -19.95
C ASP A 328 2.49 24.95 -20.21
N ASN A 329 2.20 23.81 -19.56
CA ASN A 329 0.94 23.11 -19.66
C ASN A 329 -0.18 23.87 -18.96
N GLN A 330 -1.41 23.72 -19.46
CA GLN A 330 -2.59 24.41 -18.95
C GLN A 330 -3.79 23.48 -18.83
N GLY A 331 -4.72 23.84 -17.94
CA GLY A 331 -5.90 23.03 -17.65
C GLY A 331 -5.68 22.02 -16.52
N TYR A 332 -6.64 21.12 -16.37
CA TYR A 332 -6.64 20.07 -15.36
C TYR A 332 -7.69 19.01 -15.71
N PHE A 333 -7.51 17.80 -15.19
CA PHE A 333 -8.57 16.79 -15.12
C PHE A 333 -9.15 16.72 -13.71
N ASP A 334 -10.47 16.55 -13.61
CA ASP A 334 -11.07 16.02 -12.40
C ASP A 334 -11.26 14.51 -12.60
N VAL A 335 -10.58 13.70 -11.79
CA VAL A 335 -10.51 12.24 -11.94
C VAL A 335 -11.23 11.58 -10.79
N GLU A 336 -12.28 10.84 -11.10
CA GLU A 336 -12.96 9.94 -10.18
C GLU A 336 -12.30 8.56 -10.25
N VAL A 337 -11.84 8.06 -9.11
CA VAL A 337 -11.19 6.75 -8.97
C VAL A 337 -12.09 5.88 -8.11
N THR A 338 -12.62 4.81 -8.69
CA THR A 338 -13.38 3.80 -7.94
C THR A 338 -12.53 2.54 -7.77
N ILE A 339 -12.48 1.99 -6.56
CA ILE A 339 -11.86 0.69 -6.27
C ILE A 339 -12.94 -0.37 -6.00
N SER A 340 -12.77 -1.56 -6.56
CA SER A 340 -13.67 -2.71 -6.39
C SER A 340 -12.89 -4.01 -6.15
N LYS A 341 -13.51 -5.00 -5.51
CA LYS A 341 -12.92 -6.33 -5.27
C LYS A 341 -13.02 -7.26 -6.47
#